data_AF-A0A4Q2QSF2-F1
#
_entry.id   AF-A0A4Q2QSF2-F1
#
_cell.length_a   1.000
_cell.length_b   1.000
_cell.length_c   1.000
_cell.angle_alpha   90.00
_cell.angle_beta   90.00
_cell.angle_gamma   90.00
#
_symmetry.space_group_name_H-M   'P 1'
#
loop_
_entity.id
_entity.type
_entity.pdbx_description
1 polymer ?
#
loop_
_entity_poly.entity_id
_entity_poly.type
_entity_poly.pdbx_seq_one_letter_code
_entity_poly.pdbx_strand_id
1 'polypeptide(L)'
;MNTFIKNKPFEKTLDNLASRMEPAAPWQFLTGYYQYRQQLNSLTKLLNENNALPPLANFKDESGNEPRTLVLVIGESTQRGRMSLYGYPRETTPELDALHKTDPNLTVFNNVVTSRPYTIEILQQALTFANEKNPDLYLTQPSLMNMMKQAGYKTFWITNQQTMTARNTMLTVFSRQTDKQYYMNQQRTQSAR
;
A
#
# COMPACT_ATOMS: atom_id res chain seq x y z
N MET A 1 26.49 -2.70 -62.32
CA MET A 1 26.40 -3.61 -61.17
C MET A 1 27.13 -2.93 -60.01
N ASN A 2 26.45 -2.13 -59.21
CA ASN A 2 27.04 -1.46 -58.04
C ASN A 2 25.98 -1.38 -56.94
N THR A 3 26.02 -2.35 -56.03
CA THR A 3 25.11 -2.44 -54.89
C THR A 3 25.64 -1.52 -53.80
N PHE A 4 24.99 -0.37 -53.62
CA PHE A 4 25.25 0.55 -52.51
C PHE A 4 24.94 -0.13 -51.18
N ILE A 5 25.98 -0.48 -50.42
CA ILE A 5 25.85 -0.87 -49.02
C ILE A 5 25.53 0.40 -48.23
N LYS A 6 24.24 0.59 -47.86
CA LYS A 6 23.78 1.66 -46.98
C LYS A 6 24.30 1.41 -45.57
N ASN A 7 25.33 2.15 -45.15
CA ASN A 7 25.70 2.30 -43.75
C ASN A 7 24.55 2.94 -42.97
N LYS A 8 23.71 2.13 -42.34
CA LYS A 8 22.78 2.66 -41.33
C LYS A 8 23.61 3.09 -40.11
N PRO A 9 23.30 4.24 -39.49
CA PRO A 9 24.02 4.69 -38.29
C PRO A 9 23.91 3.61 -37.20
N PHE A 10 25.04 3.35 -36.54
CA PHE A 10 25.19 2.32 -35.52
C PHE A 10 24.07 2.35 -34.47
N GLU A 11 23.67 3.56 -34.06
CA GLU A 11 22.56 3.82 -33.13
C GLU A 11 21.22 3.22 -33.58
N LYS A 12 20.80 3.46 -34.84
CA LYS A 12 19.55 2.89 -35.38
C LYS A 12 19.59 1.37 -35.52
N THR A 13 20.79 0.80 -35.58
CA THR A 13 21.00 -0.64 -35.69
C THR A 13 20.94 -1.29 -34.31
N LEU A 14 21.50 -0.62 -33.30
CA LEU A 14 21.36 -0.98 -31.88
C LEU A 14 19.90 -0.89 -31.41
N ASP A 15 19.18 0.19 -31.73
CA ASP A 15 17.77 0.38 -31.33
C ASP A 15 16.84 -0.68 -31.95
N ASN A 16 17.08 -1.04 -33.21
CA ASN A 16 16.33 -2.12 -33.88
C ASN A 16 16.67 -3.51 -33.33
N LEU A 17 17.90 -3.73 -32.87
CA LEU A 17 18.29 -4.99 -32.24
C LEU A 17 17.70 -5.10 -30.83
N ALA A 18 17.76 -4.02 -30.05
CA ALA A 18 17.21 -3.94 -28.69
C ALA A 18 15.69 -4.13 -28.65
N SER A 19 14.95 -3.49 -29.56
CA SER A 19 13.48 -3.68 -29.68
C SER A 19 13.08 -5.09 -30.13
N ARG A 20 13.88 -5.75 -30.95
CA ARG A 20 13.66 -7.15 -31.36
C ARG A 20 14.06 -8.17 -30.29
N MET A 21 14.96 -7.79 -29.39
CA MET A 21 15.40 -8.62 -28.26
C MET A 21 14.56 -8.40 -26.98
N GLU A 22 13.69 -7.38 -26.94
CA GLU A 22 12.74 -7.11 -25.85
C GLU A 22 11.94 -8.36 -25.39
N PRO A 23 11.49 -9.26 -26.28
CA PRO A 23 10.77 -10.47 -25.90
C PRO A 23 11.67 -11.71 -25.68
N ALA A 24 12.98 -11.62 -25.96
CA ALA A 24 13.88 -12.78 -25.97
C ALA A 24 14.77 -12.82 -24.71
N ALA A 25 14.76 -13.94 -23.98
CA ALA A 25 15.77 -14.20 -22.95
C ALA A 25 17.17 -14.19 -23.63
N PRO A 26 18.18 -13.46 -23.11
CA PRO A 26 18.38 -13.04 -21.71
C PRO A 26 18.00 -11.58 -21.38
N TRP A 27 17.55 -10.79 -22.36
CA TRP A 27 17.33 -9.35 -22.16
C TRP A 27 16.25 -9.07 -21.12
N GLN A 28 15.18 -9.89 -21.08
CA GLN A 28 14.13 -9.82 -20.06
C GLN A 28 14.63 -9.98 -18.62
N PHE A 29 15.66 -10.81 -18.39
CA PHE A 29 16.24 -10.98 -17.06
C PHE A 29 17.08 -9.76 -16.66
N LEU A 30 17.84 -9.21 -17.61
CA LEU A 30 18.65 -8.01 -17.38
C LEU A 30 17.77 -6.79 -17.16
N THR A 31 16.78 -6.55 -18.03
CA THR A 31 15.83 -5.45 -17.89
C THR A 31 14.97 -5.61 -16.65
N GLY A 32 14.47 -6.82 -16.36
CA GLY A 32 13.72 -7.12 -15.14
C GLY A 32 14.52 -6.90 -13.86
N TYR A 33 15.78 -7.33 -13.83
CA TYR A 33 16.67 -7.08 -12.69
C TYR A 33 17.01 -5.59 -12.53
N TYR A 34 17.25 -4.89 -13.64
CA TYR A 34 17.47 -3.44 -13.62
C TYR A 34 16.24 -2.67 -13.11
N GLN A 35 15.05 -3.00 -13.60
CA GLN A 35 13.78 -2.43 -13.13
C GLN A 35 13.55 -2.73 -11.65
N TYR A 36 13.83 -3.96 -11.21
CA TYR A 36 13.75 -4.33 -9.79
C TYR A 36 14.69 -3.48 -8.92
N ARG A 37 15.94 -3.29 -9.35
CA ARG A 37 16.91 -2.41 -8.66
C ARG A 37 16.40 -0.97 -8.57
N GLN A 38 15.84 -0.42 -9.65
CA GLN A 38 15.24 0.91 -9.61
C GLN A 38 14.07 0.98 -8.63
N GLN A 39 13.19 -0.03 -8.62
CA GLN A 39 12.05 -0.09 -7.71
C GLN A 39 12.47 -0.16 -6.24
N LEU A 40 13.50 -0.95 -5.91
CA LEU A 40 14.07 -1.00 -4.57
C LEU A 40 14.67 0.34 -4.14
N ASN A 41 15.37 1.03 -5.05
CA ASN A 41 15.95 2.34 -4.75
C ASN A 41 14.86 3.37 -4.45
N SER A 42 13.80 3.41 -5.26
CA SER A 42 12.65 4.30 -5.04
C SER A 42 11.93 4.01 -3.71
N LEU A 43 11.73 2.74 -3.38
CA LEU A 43 11.14 2.34 -2.10
C LEU A 43 12.01 2.76 -0.91
N THR A 44 13.32 2.50 -1.00
CA THR A 44 14.28 2.85 0.06
C THR A 44 14.34 4.36 0.23
N LYS A 45 14.28 5.12 -0.87
CA LYS A 45 14.19 6.57 -0.85
C LYS A 45 12.94 7.05 -0.08
N LEU A 46 11.76 6.54 -0.40
CA LEU A 46 10.52 6.91 0.30
C LEU A 46 10.55 6.57 1.79
N LEU A 47 11.11 5.41 2.16
CA LEU A 47 11.27 5.04 3.57
C LEU A 47 12.27 5.95 4.29
N ASN A 48 13.39 6.30 3.66
CA ASN A 48 14.38 7.21 4.23
C ASN A 48 13.83 8.63 4.39
N GLU A 49 13.10 9.13 3.38
CA GLU A 49 12.43 10.43 3.45
C GLU A 49 11.40 10.45 4.58
N ASN A 50 10.59 9.39 4.71
CA ASN A 50 9.65 9.26 5.82
C ASN A 50 10.35 9.20 7.19
N ASN A 51 11.42 8.41 7.33
CA ASN A 51 12.19 8.32 8.57
C ASN A 51 12.92 9.62 8.91
N ALA A 52 13.19 10.49 7.92
CA ALA A 52 13.79 11.79 8.12
C ALA A 52 12.79 12.88 8.54
N LEU A 53 11.47 12.60 8.48
CA LEU A 53 10.45 13.53 8.95
C LEU A 53 10.63 13.77 10.47
N PRO A 54 10.51 15.02 10.93
CA PRO A 54 10.57 15.30 12.35
C PRO A 54 9.38 14.63 13.08
N PRO A 55 9.55 14.23 14.34
CA PRO A 55 8.44 13.76 15.15
C PRO A 55 7.38 14.86 15.31
N LEU A 56 6.14 14.46 15.59
CA LEU A 56 5.05 15.39 15.89
C LEU A 56 5.43 16.27 17.08
N ALA A 57 5.36 17.59 16.89
CA ALA A 57 5.67 18.55 17.93
C ALA A 57 4.59 18.54 19.03
N ASN A 58 5.00 18.84 20.28
CA ASN A 58 4.11 18.90 21.44
C ASN A 58 3.27 17.63 21.66
N PHE A 59 3.81 16.47 21.28
CA PHE A 59 3.13 15.20 21.40
C PHE A 59 2.90 14.82 22.88
N LYS A 60 1.65 14.53 23.22
CA LYS A 60 1.23 14.07 24.56
C LYS A 60 0.28 12.90 24.41
N ASP A 61 0.52 11.84 25.18
CA ASP A 61 -0.44 10.74 25.36
C ASP A 61 -1.08 10.87 26.74
N GLU A 62 -2.39 11.12 26.78
CA GLU A 62 -3.18 11.29 28.01
C GLU A 62 -3.91 10.02 28.48
N SER A 63 -3.76 8.92 27.74
CA SER A 63 -4.51 7.68 27.99
C SER A 63 -3.89 6.75 29.05
N GLY A 64 -2.84 7.22 29.73
CA GLY A 64 -2.15 6.49 30.79
C GLY A 64 -1.05 5.54 30.27
N ASN A 65 -0.47 4.77 31.20
CA ASN A 65 0.69 3.89 30.94
C ASN A 65 0.39 2.40 31.14
N GLU A 66 -0.89 2.05 31.29
CA GLU A 66 -1.29 0.64 31.36
C GLU A 66 -1.09 -0.06 30.00
N PRO A 67 -0.66 -1.33 29.99
CA PRO A 67 -0.50 -2.08 28.74
C PRO A 67 -1.81 -2.13 27.95
N ARG A 68 -1.75 -1.73 26.67
CA ARG A 68 -2.91 -1.71 25.75
C ARG A 68 -2.54 -2.23 24.38
N THR A 69 -3.51 -2.85 23.72
CA THR A 69 -3.39 -3.33 22.34
C THR A 69 -4.46 -2.65 21.49
N LEU A 70 -4.02 -1.96 20.44
CA LEU A 70 -4.90 -1.30 19.48
C LEU A 70 -4.85 -2.07 18.15
N VAL A 71 -6.01 -2.28 17.54
CA VAL A 71 -6.13 -3.03 16.29
C VAL A 71 -6.86 -2.17 15.26
N LEU A 72 -6.22 -1.99 14.09
CA LEU A 72 -6.82 -1.36 12.92
C LEU A 72 -7.00 -2.42 11.84
N VAL A 73 -8.26 -2.72 11.49
CA VAL A 73 -8.60 -3.65 10.41
C VAL A 73 -8.91 -2.85 9.15
N ILE A 74 -8.08 -3.01 8.11
CA ILE A 74 -8.28 -2.38 6.81
C ILE A 74 -8.97 -3.40 5.89
N GLY A 75 -10.27 -3.19 5.65
CA GLY A 75 -11.04 -3.99 4.69
C GLY A 75 -10.67 -3.67 3.24
N GLU A 76 -11.26 -4.41 2.29
CA GLU A 76 -11.06 -4.20 0.86
C GLU A 76 -12.41 -4.29 0.14
N SER A 77 -12.70 -3.33 -0.74
CA SER A 77 -13.86 -3.33 -1.66
C SER A 77 -15.24 -3.65 -1.04
N THR A 78 -15.42 -3.45 0.27
CA THR A 78 -16.67 -3.74 0.98
C THR A 78 -17.54 -2.49 1.07
N GLN A 79 -18.72 -2.52 0.47
CA GLN A 79 -19.66 -1.38 0.48
C GLN A 79 -20.76 -1.54 1.53
N ARG A 80 -21.15 -0.41 2.14
CA ARG A 80 -22.21 -0.34 3.16
C ARG A 80 -23.53 -0.98 2.71
N GLY A 81 -23.94 -0.72 1.46
CA GLY A 81 -25.22 -1.17 0.91
C GLY A 81 -25.35 -2.68 0.64
N ARG A 82 -24.31 -3.48 0.92
CA ARG A 82 -24.33 -4.95 0.74
C ARG A 82 -24.13 -5.73 2.05
N MET A 83 -24.18 -5.06 3.20
CA MET A 83 -24.04 -5.67 4.52
C MET A 83 -25.39 -5.64 5.24
N SER A 84 -25.86 -6.77 5.75
CA SER A 84 -27.12 -6.84 6.52
C SER A 84 -27.08 -5.96 7.77
N LEU A 85 -25.88 -5.73 8.33
CA LEU A 85 -25.64 -4.80 9.44
C LEU A 85 -26.19 -3.39 9.18
N TYR A 86 -26.20 -2.95 7.92
CA TYR A 86 -26.71 -1.64 7.50
C TYR A 86 -28.07 -1.70 6.80
N GLY A 87 -28.83 -2.78 6.99
CA GLY A 87 -30.19 -2.95 6.47
C GLY A 87 -30.30 -3.62 5.10
N TYR A 88 -29.23 -4.25 4.59
CA TYR A 88 -29.33 -5.07 3.39
C TYR A 88 -30.21 -6.32 3.65
N PRO A 89 -31.17 -6.66 2.78
CA PRO A 89 -32.18 -7.69 3.08
C PRO A 89 -31.64 -9.13 3.09
N ARG A 90 -30.44 -9.38 2.54
CA ARG A 90 -29.79 -10.70 2.65
C ARG A 90 -28.82 -10.69 3.81
N GLU A 91 -28.82 -11.76 4.60
CA GLU A 91 -27.92 -11.97 5.74
C GLU A 91 -26.47 -12.21 5.27
N THR A 92 -25.76 -11.12 4.97
CA THR A 92 -24.37 -11.16 4.47
C THR A 92 -23.34 -10.92 5.58
N THR A 93 -23.76 -10.44 6.74
CA THR A 93 -22.89 -10.19 7.90
C THR A 93 -23.43 -10.79 9.21
N PRO A 94 -23.87 -12.07 9.24
CA PRO A 94 -24.57 -12.66 10.40
C PRO A 94 -23.81 -12.52 11.72
N GLU A 95 -22.49 -12.71 11.70
CA GLU A 95 -21.65 -12.62 12.91
C GLU A 95 -21.56 -11.19 13.46
N LEU A 96 -21.45 -10.18 12.58
CA LEU A 96 -21.47 -8.77 13.00
C LEU A 96 -22.86 -8.35 13.46
N ASP A 97 -23.91 -8.85 12.82
CA ASP A 97 -25.30 -8.57 13.20
C ASP A 97 -25.60 -9.15 14.59
N ALA A 98 -25.11 -10.35 14.88
CA ALA A 98 -25.21 -10.97 16.20
C ALA A 98 -24.43 -10.15 17.24
N LEU A 99 -23.18 -9.81 16.95
CA LEU A 99 -22.34 -9.03 17.86
C LEU A 99 -22.96 -7.66 18.19
N HIS A 100 -23.50 -6.96 17.18
CA HIS A 100 -24.17 -5.67 17.37
C HIS A 100 -25.43 -5.76 18.22
N LYS A 101 -26.13 -6.91 18.21
CA LYS A 101 -27.31 -7.14 19.06
C LYS A 101 -26.92 -7.47 20.51
N THR A 102 -25.77 -8.08 20.74
CA THR A 102 -25.39 -8.65 22.04
C THR A 102 -24.35 -7.85 22.81
N ASP A 103 -23.46 -7.14 22.13
CA ASP A 103 -22.34 -6.43 22.75
C ASP A 103 -22.55 -4.90 22.69
N PRO A 104 -22.82 -4.24 23.83
CA PRO A 104 -23.01 -2.79 23.87
C PRO A 104 -21.73 -2.00 23.58
N ASN A 105 -20.56 -2.64 23.56
CA ASN A 105 -19.29 -1.98 23.25
C ASN A 105 -19.02 -1.89 21.74
N LEU A 106 -19.82 -2.57 20.90
CA LEU A 106 -19.73 -2.41 19.45
C LEU A 106 -20.48 -1.15 18.99
N THR A 107 -19.73 -0.14 18.56
CA THR A 107 -20.31 1.07 17.97
C THR A 107 -20.31 0.98 16.43
N VAL A 108 -21.49 1.10 15.81
CA VAL A 108 -21.66 1.08 14.35
C VAL A 108 -21.91 2.49 13.80
N PHE A 109 -21.09 2.93 12.84
CA PHE A 109 -21.20 4.26 12.23
C PHE A 109 -21.99 4.20 10.91
N ASN A 110 -23.13 4.89 10.84
CA ASN A 110 -24.05 4.79 9.69
C ASN A 110 -23.74 5.73 8.51
N ASN A 111 -22.91 6.76 8.71
CA ASN A 111 -22.65 7.82 7.73
C ASN A 111 -21.16 8.03 7.43
N VAL A 112 -20.43 6.94 7.16
CA VAL A 112 -19.03 6.99 6.71
C VAL A 112 -18.96 6.76 5.19
N VAL A 113 -18.12 7.53 4.50
CA VAL A 113 -17.83 7.39 3.07
C VAL A 113 -16.32 7.55 2.83
N THR A 114 -15.78 6.88 1.81
CA THR A 114 -14.40 7.08 1.35
C THR A 114 -14.31 8.32 0.45
N SER A 115 -13.19 9.04 0.49
CA SER A 115 -12.92 10.16 -0.42
C SER A 115 -12.49 9.69 -1.82
N ARG A 116 -11.87 8.50 -1.92
CA ARG A 116 -11.38 7.96 -3.21
C ARG A 116 -11.74 6.47 -3.37
N PRO A 117 -12.04 6.00 -4.60
CA PRO A 117 -12.45 4.63 -4.86
C PRO A 117 -11.30 3.65 -5.17
N TYR A 118 -10.04 4.10 -5.09
CA TYR A 118 -8.86 3.28 -5.38
C TYR A 118 -8.00 3.07 -4.13
N THR A 119 -7.57 1.82 -3.89
CA THR A 119 -6.96 1.36 -2.63
C THR A 119 -5.73 2.17 -2.22
N ILE A 120 -4.77 2.40 -3.12
CA ILE A 120 -3.53 3.10 -2.76
C ILE A 120 -3.80 4.57 -2.44
N GLU A 121 -4.62 5.20 -3.27
CA GLU A 121 -4.99 6.60 -3.24
C GLU A 121 -5.76 6.95 -1.97
N ILE A 122 -6.69 6.08 -1.53
CA ILE A 122 -7.39 6.28 -0.26
C ILE A 122 -6.45 6.04 0.92
N LEU A 123 -5.60 5.01 0.89
CA LEU A 123 -4.70 4.72 2.02
C LEU A 123 -3.67 5.83 2.25
N GLN A 124 -3.24 6.53 1.20
CA GLN A 124 -2.43 7.74 1.34
C GLN A 124 -3.12 8.81 2.19
N GLN A 125 -4.44 8.97 2.08
CA GLN A 125 -5.19 9.93 2.89
C GLN A 125 -5.57 9.34 4.26
N ALA A 126 -6.12 8.13 4.29
CA ALA A 126 -6.65 7.52 5.50
C ALA A 126 -5.58 7.18 6.55
N LEU A 127 -4.33 6.93 6.14
CA LEU A 127 -3.24 6.57 7.05
C LEU A 127 -2.24 7.71 7.28
N THR A 128 -2.50 8.91 6.79
CA THR A 128 -1.63 10.09 6.97
C THR A 128 -2.44 11.35 7.25
N PHE A 129 -1.79 12.51 7.30
CA PHE A 129 -2.48 13.81 7.40
C PHE A 129 -3.04 14.32 6.06
N ALA A 130 -2.83 13.59 4.95
CA ALA A 130 -3.35 13.97 3.65
C ALA A 130 -4.89 13.90 3.59
N ASN A 131 -5.46 14.78 2.78
CA ASN A 131 -6.89 14.80 2.46
C ASN A 131 -7.08 15.31 1.03
N GLU A 132 -8.32 15.40 0.56
CA GLU A 132 -8.61 15.83 -0.82
C GLU A 132 -8.07 17.24 -1.15
N LYS A 133 -8.03 18.14 -0.17
CA LYS A 133 -7.52 19.52 -0.36
C LYS A 133 -6.00 19.61 -0.24
N ASN A 134 -5.39 18.69 0.51
CA ASN A 134 -3.96 18.67 0.81
C ASN A 134 -3.42 17.25 0.57
N PRO A 135 -3.41 16.77 -0.69
CA PRO A 135 -3.07 15.39 -0.99
C PRO A 135 -1.60 15.08 -0.72
N ASP A 136 -0.70 16.06 -0.78
CA ASP A 136 0.76 15.84 -0.68
C ASP A 136 1.27 15.68 0.76
N LEU A 137 0.42 15.81 1.78
CA LEU A 137 0.84 15.70 3.18
C LEU A 137 1.32 14.28 3.55
N TYR A 138 1.00 13.25 2.76
CA TYR A 138 1.54 11.90 2.99
C TYR A 138 3.06 11.81 2.80
N LEU A 139 3.66 12.79 2.10
CA LEU A 139 5.11 12.90 1.88
C LEU A 139 5.80 13.80 2.90
N THR A 140 5.09 14.80 3.43
CA THR A 140 5.68 15.87 4.24
C THR A 140 5.29 15.82 5.72
N GLN A 141 4.34 14.96 6.08
CA GLN A 141 3.89 14.76 7.46
C GLN A 141 3.96 13.28 7.86
N PRO A 142 4.19 12.97 9.15
CA PRO A 142 4.24 11.60 9.63
C PRO A 142 2.96 10.81 9.31
N SER A 143 3.09 9.52 9.05
CA SER A 143 1.94 8.60 8.94
C SER A 143 1.39 8.23 10.32
N LEU A 144 0.25 7.56 10.34
CA LEU A 144 -0.30 6.93 11.54
C LEU A 144 0.71 5.95 12.16
N MET A 145 1.43 5.17 11.35
CA MET A 145 2.45 4.22 11.86
C MET A 145 3.59 4.97 12.54
N ASN A 146 4.04 6.10 11.99
CA ASN A 146 5.07 6.93 12.61
C ASN A 146 4.58 7.51 13.96
N MET A 147 3.33 7.99 14.00
CA MET A 147 2.71 8.52 15.21
C MET A 147 2.63 7.45 16.30
N MET A 148 2.17 6.23 15.98
CA MET A 148 2.09 5.14 16.95
C MET A 148 3.48 4.73 17.46
N LYS A 149 4.50 4.72 16.60
CA LYS A 149 5.89 4.51 17.02
C LYS A 149 6.40 5.60 17.95
N GLN A 150 6.12 6.86 17.63
CA GLN A 150 6.46 8.00 18.49
C GLN A 150 5.78 7.89 19.87
N ALA A 151 4.56 7.34 19.91
CA ALA A 151 3.83 7.06 21.13
C ALA A 151 4.35 5.83 21.92
N GLY A 152 5.44 5.18 21.47
CA GLY A 152 6.06 4.06 22.17
C GLY A 152 5.46 2.69 21.85
N TYR A 153 4.57 2.58 20.86
CA TYR A 153 3.99 1.31 20.49
C TYR A 153 4.94 0.45 19.66
N LYS A 154 4.91 -0.86 19.92
CA LYS A 154 5.37 -1.84 18.96
C LYS A 154 4.29 -2.06 17.90
N THR A 155 4.65 -1.86 16.64
CA THR A 155 3.71 -1.87 15.51
C THR A 155 3.83 -3.13 14.67
N PHE A 156 2.69 -3.65 14.22
CA PHE A 156 2.61 -4.87 13.42
C PHE A 156 1.79 -4.62 12.15
N TRP A 157 2.23 -5.18 11.02
CA TRP A 157 1.48 -5.21 9.78
C TRP A 157 1.20 -6.64 9.35
N ILE A 158 -0.06 -7.06 9.42
CA ILE A 158 -0.49 -8.39 8.98
C ILE A 158 -1.35 -8.20 7.74
N THR A 159 -0.99 -8.84 6.63
CA THR A 159 -1.72 -8.68 5.37
C THR A 159 -1.91 -9.98 4.62
N ASN A 160 -3.13 -10.17 4.13
CA ASN A 160 -3.49 -11.21 3.18
C ASN A 160 -3.64 -10.68 1.74
N GLN A 161 -3.40 -9.38 1.52
CA GLN A 161 -3.29 -8.84 0.18
C GLN A 161 -2.00 -9.33 -0.48
N GLN A 162 -2.01 -9.45 -1.80
CA GLN A 162 -0.80 -9.71 -2.58
C GLN A 162 0.10 -8.46 -2.58
N THR A 163 0.76 -8.22 -1.45
CA THR A 163 1.81 -7.21 -1.33
C THR A 163 3.06 -7.81 -1.95
N MET A 164 3.12 -7.77 -3.29
CA MET A 164 4.33 -8.14 -4.00
C MET A 164 5.44 -7.20 -3.56
N THR A 165 6.31 -7.66 -2.66
CA THR A 165 7.47 -6.90 -2.17
C THR A 165 8.42 -6.48 -3.29
N ALA A 166 8.31 -7.11 -4.47
CA ALA A 166 9.02 -6.78 -5.69
C ALA A 166 8.40 -5.62 -6.49
N ARG A 167 7.15 -5.22 -6.22
CA ARG A 167 6.49 -4.06 -6.83
C ARG A 167 6.56 -2.90 -5.85
N ASN A 168 7.17 -1.78 -6.25
CA ASN A 168 7.26 -0.56 -5.43
C ASN A 168 5.87 0.11 -5.27
N THR A 169 5.00 -0.49 -4.46
CA THR A 169 3.69 0.07 -4.13
C THR A 169 3.75 0.85 -2.83
N MET A 170 2.95 1.90 -2.73
CA MET A 170 2.80 2.66 -1.48
C MET A 170 2.35 1.77 -0.30
N LEU A 171 1.59 0.70 -0.58
CA LEU A 171 1.22 -0.32 0.41
C LEU A 171 2.44 -1.02 1.01
N THR A 172 3.47 -1.30 0.19
CA THR A 172 4.73 -1.87 0.67
C THR A 172 5.47 -0.87 1.56
N VAL A 173 5.48 0.42 1.20
CA VAL A 173 6.07 1.49 2.02
C VAL A 173 5.39 1.55 3.39
N PHE A 174 4.05 1.63 3.45
CA PHE A 174 3.32 1.63 4.72
C PHE A 174 3.57 0.38 5.56
N SER A 175 3.57 -0.81 4.93
CA SER A 175 3.85 -2.06 5.66
C SER A 175 5.24 -2.06 6.29
N ARG A 176 6.26 -1.55 5.58
CA ARG A 176 7.65 -1.50 6.06
C ARG A 176 7.92 -0.39 7.07
N GLN A 177 6.99 0.54 7.28
CA GLN A 177 7.08 1.50 8.38
C GLN A 177 6.79 0.85 9.74
N THR A 178 6.21 -0.36 9.79
CA THR A 178 5.97 -1.09 11.05
C THR A 178 7.20 -1.86 11.55
N ASP A 179 7.19 -2.33 12.80
CA ASP A 179 8.32 -3.08 13.38
C ASP A 179 8.35 -4.55 12.94
N LYS A 180 7.18 -5.14 12.69
CA LYS A 180 7.08 -6.52 12.21
C LYS A 180 5.98 -6.69 11.17
N GLN A 181 6.32 -7.37 10.07
CA GLN A 181 5.40 -7.66 8.97
C GLN A 181 5.12 -9.16 8.86
N TYR A 182 3.87 -9.51 8.56
CA TYR A 182 3.43 -10.86 8.23
C TYR A 182 2.68 -10.82 6.89
N TYR A 183 3.38 -11.23 5.82
CA TYR A 183 2.83 -11.32 4.47
C TYR A 183 2.29 -12.74 4.25
N MET A 184 0.97 -12.90 4.38
CA MET A 184 0.30 -14.21 4.35
C MET A 184 0.08 -14.72 2.92
N ASN A 185 -0.08 -13.82 1.95
CA ASN A 185 -0.29 -14.15 0.55
C ASN A 185 0.91 -13.74 -0.31
N GLN A 186 1.81 -14.70 -0.55
CA GLN A 186 3.05 -14.50 -1.32
C GLN A 186 2.99 -15.12 -2.73
N GLN A 187 1.79 -15.54 -3.17
CA GLN A 187 1.63 -16.15 -4.49
C GLN A 187 1.84 -15.11 -5.60
N ARG A 188 2.60 -15.47 -6.64
CA ARG A 188 2.87 -14.61 -7.80
C ARG A 188 1.68 -14.49 -8.75
N THR A 189 0.74 -15.42 -8.69
CA THR A 189 -0.44 -15.49 -9.55
C THR A 189 -1.66 -15.00 -8.81
N GLN A 190 -2.36 -14.01 -9.37
CA GLN A 190 -3.67 -13.60 -8.89
C GLN A 190 -4.64 -14.70 -9.32
N SER A 191 -5.18 -15.45 -8.36
CA SER A 191 -6.29 -16.36 -8.66
C SER A 191 -7.51 -15.49 -8.92
N ALA A 192 -7.73 -15.10 -10.18
CA ALA A 192 -9.00 -14.55 -10.61
C ALA A 192 -10.02 -15.71 -10.54
N ARG A 193 -10.81 -15.73 -9.48
CA ARG A 193 -12.06 -16.48 -9.43
C ARG A 193 -13.19 -15.49 -9.22
#